data_AF-A0A6P2D7Z7-F1
#
_entry.id   AF-A0A6P2D7Z7-F1
#
_cell.length_a   1.000
_cell.length_b   1.000
_cell.length_c   1.000
_cell.angle_alpha   90.00
_cell.angle_beta   90.00
_cell.angle_gamma   90.00
#
_symmetry.space_group_name_H-M   'P 1'
#
loop_
_entity.id
_entity.type
_entity.pdbx_description
1 polymer ?
#
loop_
_entity_poly.entity_id
_entity_poly.type
_entity_poly.pdbx_seq_one_letter_code
_entity_poly.pdbx_strand_id
1 'polypeptide(L)'
;MCLLLAVMLAAPVPEKPNGGVVYHAYWLDEVTKEQTNGYQKLLVTTGPLVGLSERKLPPAKLALDHPALLFSTYGRDSLWADPFQCVSAVGKVDANGKTVVIGDKTYTFEEINISEVVRLLENPLGTKRGIHRRAHPLTGAEQTAKAFTRILKDQIEAKK
;
A
#
# COMPACT_ATOMS: atom_id res chain seq x y z
N MET A 1 -59.19 10.21 12.48
CA MET A 1 -58.17 10.52 11.45
C MET A 1 -57.19 11.51 12.06
N CYS A 2 -56.03 11.05 12.54
CA CYS A 2 -54.94 11.95 12.95
C CYS A 2 -53.79 11.77 11.97
N LEU A 3 -53.44 12.87 11.30
CA LEU A 3 -52.36 12.94 10.33
C LEU A 3 -50.99 12.92 11.02
N LEU A 4 -50.04 12.30 10.33
CA LEU A 4 -48.61 12.23 10.64
C LEU A 4 -47.96 13.60 10.82
N LEU A 5 -46.91 13.66 11.64
CA LEU A 5 -45.64 14.24 11.23
C LEU A 5 -44.48 13.60 12.00
N ALA A 6 -43.86 12.59 11.40
CA ALA A 6 -42.58 12.05 11.87
C ALA A 6 -41.46 12.89 11.25
N VAL A 7 -40.88 13.80 12.03
CA VAL A 7 -39.66 14.51 11.65
C VAL A 7 -38.50 13.53 11.79
N MET A 8 -38.08 12.92 10.69
CA MET A 8 -36.80 12.21 10.63
C MET A 8 -35.69 13.26 10.71
N LEU A 9 -35.06 13.39 11.89
CA LEU A 9 -33.75 14.02 11.98
C LEU A 9 -32.76 13.14 11.19
N ALA A 10 -32.42 13.59 9.98
CA ALA A 10 -31.24 13.09 9.29
C ALA A 10 -30.01 13.41 10.16
N ALA A 11 -29.33 12.36 10.62
CA ALA A 11 -28.05 12.52 11.28
C ALA A 11 -27.07 13.24 10.32
N PRO A 12 -26.24 14.17 10.81
CA PRO A 12 -25.27 14.85 9.97
C PRO A 12 -24.33 13.82 9.35
N VAL A 13 -24.30 13.78 8.02
CA VAL A 13 -23.29 13.07 7.24
C VAL A 13 -21.93 13.62 7.72
N PRO A 14 -20.99 12.78 8.18
CA PRO A 14 -19.67 13.27 8.54
C PRO A 14 -19.06 13.92 7.29
N GLU A 15 -18.86 15.24 7.34
CA GLU A 15 -18.08 15.97 6.35
C GLU A 15 -16.74 15.24 6.18
N LYS A 16 -16.43 14.85 4.94
CA LYS A 16 -15.10 14.34 4.62
C LYS A 16 -14.09 15.39 5.06
N PRO A 17 -13.12 15.05 5.93
CA PRO A 17 -12.03 15.98 6.18
C PRO A 17 -11.37 16.27 4.82
N ASN A 18 -11.20 17.56 4.50
CA ASN A 18 -10.37 18.05 3.39
C ASN A 18 -8.87 17.76 3.62
N GLY A 19 -8.53 16.62 4.22
CA GLY A 19 -7.19 16.09 4.32
C GLY A 19 -7.01 15.08 3.19
N GLY A 20 -6.10 15.37 2.26
CA GLY A 20 -5.71 14.39 1.23
C GLY A 20 -5.31 13.05 1.86
N VAL A 21 -5.44 11.97 1.08
CA VAL A 21 -5.03 10.63 1.52
C VAL A 21 -3.53 10.65 1.82
N VAL A 22 -3.14 10.26 3.03
CA VAL A 22 -1.73 10.16 3.43
C VAL A 22 -1.27 8.71 3.31
N TYR A 23 -0.27 8.50 2.46
CA TYR A 23 0.36 7.21 2.26
C TYR A 23 1.48 6.95 3.28
N HIS A 24 1.52 5.71 3.77
CA HIS A 24 2.58 5.13 4.58
C HIS A 24 3.16 3.91 3.85
N ALA A 25 4.47 3.67 4.01
CA ALA A 25 5.16 2.59 3.33
C ALA A 25 5.97 1.74 4.30
N TYR A 26 5.99 0.42 4.06
CA TYR A 26 6.62 -0.56 4.91
C TYR A 26 7.34 -1.63 4.09
N TRP A 27 8.62 -1.88 4.39
CA TRP A 27 9.27 -3.11 3.94
C TRP A 27 8.74 -4.29 4.73
N LEU A 28 8.48 -5.40 4.03
CA LEU A 28 7.99 -6.64 4.62
C LEU A 28 8.95 -7.79 4.31
N ASP A 29 9.37 -8.49 5.37
CA ASP A 29 10.20 -9.68 5.30
C ASP A 29 9.42 -10.88 5.90
N GLU A 30 9.27 -11.97 5.14
CA GLU A 30 8.44 -13.13 5.54
C GLU A 30 9.14 -13.89 6.69
N VAL A 31 8.45 -14.09 7.82
CA VAL A 31 9.05 -14.64 9.05
C VAL A 31 9.47 -16.11 8.91
N THR A 32 8.71 -16.90 8.13
CA THR A 32 8.80 -18.36 8.10
C THR A 32 9.69 -18.91 6.99
N LYS A 33 10.30 -18.07 6.14
CA LYS A 33 11.21 -18.53 5.10
C LYS A 33 12.65 -18.20 5.47
N GLU A 34 13.50 -19.23 5.53
CA GLU A 34 14.96 -19.07 5.47
C GLU A 34 15.26 -18.12 4.30
N GLN A 35 15.75 -16.92 4.63
CA GLN A 35 16.11 -15.83 3.71
C GLN A 35 15.30 -15.80 2.41
N THR A 36 14.29 -14.91 2.34
CA THR A 36 13.71 -14.52 1.05
C THR A 36 14.87 -14.18 0.09
N ASN A 37 15.07 -14.98 -0.96
CA ASN A 37 16.18 -14.94 -1.94
C ASN A 37 16.31 -13.59 -2.68
N GLY A 38 16.48 -12.50 -1.95
CA GLY A 38 16.33 -11.14 -2.42
C GLY A 38 14.89 -10.74 -2.78
N TYR A 39 13.83 -11.48 -2.44
CA TYR A 39 12.46 -11.12 -2.85
C TYR A 39 11.62 -10.55 -1.70
N GLN A 40 11.88 -9.30 -1.33
CA GLN A 40 11.10 -8.58 -0.32
C GLN A 40 9.80 -8.01 -0.90
N LYS A 41 8.82 -7.81 -0.03
CA LYS A 41 7.58 -7.11 -0.39
C LYS A 41 7.63 -5.69 0.16
N LEU A 42 7.07 -4.76 -0.60
CA LEU A 42 6.83 -3.39 -0.17
C LEU A 42 5.32 -3.22 -0.03
N LEU A 43 4.87 -2.79 1.14
CA LEU A 43 3.48 -2.48 1.41
C LEU A 43 3.31 -0.96 1.47
N VAL A 44 2.35 -0.44 0.74
CA VAL A 44 1.95 0.98 0.79
C VAL A 44 0.48 1.06 1.19
N THR A 45 0.16 1.91 2.15
CA THR A 45 -1.16 1.98 2.78
C THR A 45 -1.65 3.42 2.88
N THR A 46 -2.95 3.65 2.85
CA THR A 46 -3.57 5.00 2.93
C THR A 46 -3.71 5.52 4.37
N GLY A 47 -2.98 4.94 5.31
CA GLY A 47 -2.99 5.27 6.74
C GLY A 47 -2.07 4.33 7.53
N PRO A 48 -1.85 4.55 8.84
CA PRO A 48 -0.95 3.72 9.63
C PRO A 48 -1.36 2.25 9.63
N LEU A 49 -0.39 1.34 9.53
CA LEU A 49 -0.64 -0.11 9.44
C LEU A 49 -1.51 -0.65 10.57
N VAL A 50 -1.32 -0.16 11.80
CA VAL A 50 -2.11 -0.54 12.98
C VAL A 50 -3.61 -0.24 12.79
N GLY A 51 -3.94 0.84 12.08
CA GLY A 51 -5.33 1.21 11.77
C GLY A 51 -6.01 0.29 10.76
N LEU A 52 -5.27 -0.62 10.13
CA LEU A 52 -5.78 -1.63 9.21
C LEU A 52 -5.87 -3.04 9.83
N SER A 53 -5.45 -3.21 11.09
CA SER A 53 -5.41 -4.52 11.76
C SER A 53 -6.78 -5.21 11.78
N GLU A 54 -6.76 -6.53 11.57
CA GLU A 54 -7.91 -7.44 11.65
C GLU A 54 -9.11 -7.03 10.78
N ARG A 55 -8.83 -6.50 9.58
CA ARG A 55 -9.84 -5.96 8.68
C ARG A 55 -9.75 -6.55 7.28
N LYS A 56 -10.90 -6.90 6.72
CA LYS A 56 -11.06 -7.13 5.27
C LYS A 56 -11.12 -5.79 4.55
N LEU A 57 -10.31 -5.64 3.50
CA LEU A 57 -10.25 -4.43 2.72
C LEU A 57 -11.24 -4.49 1.55
N PRO A 58 -12.00 -3.42 1.29
CA PRO A 58 -12.97 -3.40 0.22
C PRO A 58 -12.26 -3.50 -1.14
N PRO A 59 -12.85 -4.21 -2.13
CA PRO A 59 -12.32 -4.18 -3.48
C PRO A 59 -12.42 -2.75 -4.03
N ALA A 60 -11.35 -2.29 -4.67
CA ALA A 60 -11.31 -0.98 -5.31
C ALA A 60 -11.48 -1.12 -6.82
N LYS A 61 -12.17 -0.15 -7.45
CA LYS A 61 -12.31 -0.10 -8.92
C LYS A 61 -10.97 0.25 -9.58
N LEU A 62 -10.19 1.10 -8.94
CA LEU A 62 -8.85 1.49 -9.36
C LEU A 62 -7.87 1.10 -8.27
N ALA A 63 -6.67 0.65 -8.66
CA ALA A 63 -5.64 0.27 -7.70
C ALA A 63 -5.29 1.40 -6.73
N LEU A 64 -5.29 2.65 -7.18
CA LEU A 64 -4.90 3.81 -6.35
C LEU A 64 -5.94 4.18 -5.29
N ASP A 65 -7.19 3.74 -5.45
CA ASP A 65 -8.23 3.91 -4.43
C ASP A 65 -8.19 2.81 -3.36
N HIS A 66 -7.30 1.83 -3.52
CA HIS A 66 -7.22 0.68 -2.63
C HIS A 66 -6.48 1.04 -1.33
N PRO A 67 -6.99 0.66 -0.13
CA PRO A 67 -6.38 1.08 1.14
C PRO A 67 -4.96 0.53 1.39
N ALA A 68 -4.60 -0.56 0.74
CA ALA A 68 -3.30 -1.21 0.87
C ALA A 68 -2.86 -1.88 -0.43
N LEU A 69 -1.67 -1.53 -0.90
CA LEU A 69 -1.05 -2.00 -2.12
C LEU A 69 0.26 -2.71 -1.80
N LEU A 70 0.43 -3.92 -2.33
CA LEU A 70 1.63 -4.72 -2.20
C LEU A 70 2.40 -4.70 -3.51
N PHE A 71 3.70 -4.48 -3.41
CA PHE A 71 4.65 -4.53 -4.51
C PHE A 71 5.64 -5.64 -4.23
N SER A 72 5.94 -6.45 -5.24
CA SER A 72 7.06 -7.37 -5.14
C SER A 72 8.32 -6.65 -5.57
N THR A 73 9.41 -6.86 -4.85
CA THR A 73 10.70 -6.23 -5.16
C THR A 73 11.81 -7.27 -5.22
N TYR A 74 12.90 -6.89 -5.86
CA TYR A 74 14.16 -7.63 -5.78
C TYR A 74 15.24 -6.80 -5.08
N GLY A 75 15.60 -7.24 -3.88
CA GLY A 75 16.66 -6.71 -3.03
C GLY A 75 16.45 -5.26 -2.65
N ARG A 76 15.19 -4.86 -2.46
CA ARG A 76 14.75 -3.46 -2.20
C ARG A 76 15.22 -2.44 -3.26
N ASP A 77 15.74 -2.89 -4.40
CA ASP A 77 16.35 -2.05 -5.44
C ASP A 77 15.46 -1.88 -6.67
N SER A 78 14.66 -2.89 -6.98
CA SER A 78 13.84 -2.92 -8.19
C SER A 78 12.50 -3.57 -7.95
N LEU A 79 11.51 -3.22 -8.78
CA LEU A 79 10.20 -3.87 -8.75
C LEU A 79 10.27 -5.22 -9.46
N TRP A 80 9.39 -6.15 -9.10
CA TRP A 80 9.36 -7.50 -9.66
C TRP A 80 7.91 -7.93 -9.96
N ALA A 81 7.68 -8.52 -11.13
CA ALA A 81 6.37 -9.03 -11.54
C ALA A 81 5.24 -7.99 -11.42
N ASP A 82 3.99 -8.43 -11.24
CA ASP A 82 2.80 -7.58 -11.26
C ASP A 82 2.87 -6.46 -10.20
N PRO A 83 2.96 -5.19 -10.62
CA PRO A 83 2.93 -4.06 -9.70
C PRO A 83 1.50 -3.83 -9.20
N PHE A 84 1.34 -3.21 -8.03
CA PHE A 84 0.02 -2.83 -7.47
C PHE A 84 -0.92 -3.98 -7.10
N GLN A 85 -0.42 -5.01 -6.40
CA GLN A 85 -1.28 -6.07 -5.89
C GLN A 85 -2.15 -5.53 -4.75
N CYS A 86 -3.48 -5.58 -4.91
CA CYS A 86 -4.42 -5.14 -3.89
C CYS A 86 -4.47 -6.16 -2.75
N VAL A 87 -4.25 -5.71 -1.51
CA VAL A 87 -4.31 -6.59 -0.32
C VAL A 87 -5.76 -6.84 0.07
N SER A 88 -6.24 -8.08 0.04
CA SER A 88 -7.65 -8.37 0.36
C SER A 88 -7.97 -8.28 1.86
N ALA A 89 -6.99 -8.53 2.73
CA ALA A 89 -7.14 -8.47 4.18
C ALA A 89 -5.81 -8.22 4.88
N VAL A 90 -5.87 -7.45 5.95
CA VAL A 90 -4.78 -7.30 6.93
C VAL A 90 -5.25 -7.99 8.20
N GLY A 91 -4.48 -8.98 8.64
CA GLY A 91 -4.75 -9.72 9.88
C GLY A 91 -4.21 -8.98 11.09
N LYS A 92 -3.77 -9.73 12.10
CA LYS A 92 -3.21 -9.16 13.33
C LYS A 92 -1.94 -8.36 13.04
N VAL A 93 -1.87 -7.15 13.59
CA VAL A 93 -0.66 -6.32 13.62
C VAL A 93 -0.14 -6.29 15.06
N ASP A 94 1.12 -6.69 15.25
CA ASP A 94 1.85 -6.49 16.50
C ASP A 94 2.88 -5.37 16.30
N ALA A 95 2.56 -4.18 16.80
CA ALA A 95 3.43 -3.02 16.69
C ALA A 95 4.74 -3.16 17.48
N ASN A 96 4.72 -3.91 18.59
CA ASN A 96 5.88 -4.09 19.45
C ASN A 96 6.84 -5.12 18.86
N GLY A 97 6.29 -6.27 18.44
CA GLY A 97 7.03 -7.29 17.71
C GLY A 97 7.36 -6.92 16.26
N LYS A 98 6.82 -5.79 15.77
CA LYS A 98 6.88 -5.34 14.37
C LYS A 98 6.48 -6.44 13.39
N THR A 99 5.38 -7.13 13.67
CA THR A 99 4.85 -8.18 12.79
C THR A 99 3.45 -7.86 12.28
N VAL A 100 3.14 -8.33 11.08
CA VAL A 100 1.81 -8.21 10.48
C VAL A 100 1.46 -9.47 9.71
N VAL A 101 0.20 -9.88 9.80
CA VAL A 101 -0.35 -10.94 8.95
C VAL A 101 -1.00 -10.31 7.71
N ILE A 102 -0.60 -10.74 6.51
CA ILE A 102 -1.20 -10.33 5.25
C ILE A 102 -1.57 -11.59 4.47
N GLY A 103 -2.87 -11.77 4.22
CA GLY A 103 -3.38 -13.05 3.73
C GLY A 103 -3.13 -14.17 4.75
N ASP A 104 -2.39 -15.20 4.35
CA ASP A 104 -2.03 -16.39 5.13
C ASP A 104 -0.59 -16.34 5.69
N LYS A 105 0.11 -15.22 5.49
CA LYS A 105 1.54 -15.09 5.79
C LYS A 105 1.82 -14.05 6.85
N THR A 106 2.84 -14.35 7.67
CA THR A 106 3.34 -13.43 8.68
C THR A 106 4.62 -12.78 8.20
N TYR A 107 4.67 -11.46 8.31
CA TYR A 107 5.79 -10.62 7.92
C TYR A 107 6.31 -9.85 9.13
N THR A 108 7.62 -9.65 9.24
CA THR A 108 8.14 -8.48 9.96
C THR A 108 7.96 -7.25 9.09
N PHE A 109 7.79 -6.08 9.71
CA PHE A 109 7.66 -4.84 8.97
C PHE A 109 8.61 -3.74 9.47
N GLU A 110 9.06 -2.91 8.54
CA GLU A 110 9.91 -1.74 8.78
C GLU A 110 9.31 -0.55 8.02
N GLU A 111 8.92 0.52 8.74
CA GLU A 111 8.41 1.74 8.10
C GLU A 111 9.53 2.47 7.36
N ILE A 112 9.22 2.95 6.15
CA ILE A 112 10.16 3.69 5.30
C ILE A 112 9.59 5.01 4.81
N ASN A 113 10.49 5.86 4.34
CA ASN A 113 10.11 7.11 3.72
C ASN A 113 9.44 6.87 2.36
N ILE A 114 8.40 7.67 2.07
CA ILE A 114 7.70 7.65 0.79
C ILE A 114 8.61 7.99 -0.40
N SER A 115 9.70 8.73 -0.17
CA SER A 115 10.72 8.98 -1.18
C SER A 115 11.37 7.72 -1.73
N GLU A 116 11.47 6.64 -0.93
CA GLU A 116 11.97 5.34 -1.41
C GLU A 116 11.00 4.69 -2.39
N VAL A 117 9.69 4.79 -2.12
CA VAL A 117 8.64 4.28 -3.01
C VAL A 117 8.68 5.04 -4.34
N VAL A 118 8.81 6.37 -4.28
CA VAL A 118 8.96 7.23 -5.46
C VAL A 118 10.19 6.80 -6.27
N ARG A 119 11.35 6.61 -5.61
CA ARG A 119 12.59 6.15 -6.28
C ARG A 119 12.38 4.85 -7.04
N LEU A 120 11.68 3.88 -6.44
CA LEU A 120 11.40 2.56 -7.03
C LEU A 120 10.45 2.65 -8.22
N LEU A 121 9.41 3.50 -8.14
CA LEU A 121 8.46 3.68 -9.24
C LEU A 121 9.09 4.42 -10.42
N GLU A 122 10.00 5.37 -10.16
CA GLU A 122 10.75 6.08 -11.21
C GLU A 122 11.83 5.21 -11.85
N ASN A 123 12.42 4.30 -11.06
CA ASN A 123 13.51 3.42 -11.50
C ASN A 123 13.14 1.94 -11.25
N PRO A 124 12.10 1.40 -11.92
CA PRO A 124 11.55 0.08 -11.60
C PRO A 124 12.50 -1.08 -11.90
N LEU A 125 13.48 -0.86 -12.78
CA LEU A 125 14.53 -1.84 -13.11
C LEU A 125 15.64 -1.90 -12.04
N GLY A 126 15.72 -0.90 -11.18
CA GLY A 126 16.80 -0.73 -10.20
C GLY A 126 18.17 -0.52 -10.83
N THR A 127 19.20 -0.75 -10.04
CA THR A 127 20.61 -0.52 -10.38
C THR A 127 21.40 -1.83 -10.54
N LYS A 128 20.90 -2.93 -9.99
CA LYS A 128 21.55 -4.24 -10.06
C LYS A 128 21.56 -4.79 -11.48
N ARG A 129 22.76 -5.05 -12.00
CA ARG A 129 23.00 -5.66 -13.31
C ARG A 129 22.93 -7.19 -13.23
N GLY A 130 22.65 -7.85 -14.35
CA GLY A 130 22.65 -9.32 -14.46
C GLY A 130 21.36 -10.01 -13.98
N ILE A 131 20.29 -9.25 -13.72
CA ILE A 131 18.99 -9.81 -13.37
C ILE A 131 18.21 -10.12 -14.65
N HIS A 132 18.05 -11.40 -14.98
CA HIS A 132 17.23 -11.83 -16.11
C HIS A 132 15.74 -11.76 -15.76
N ARG A 133 14.99 -10.93 -16.47
CA ARG A 133 13.54 -10.75 -16.28
C ARG A 133 12.78 -11.27 -17.49
N ARG A 134 11.68 -11.97 -17.27
CA ARG A 134 10.78 -12.41 -18.34
C ARG A 134 9.90 -11.28 -18.89
N ALA A 135 9.65 -10.25 -18.07
CA ALA A 135 8.80 -9.11 -18.42
C ALA A 135 9.31 -7.82 -17.76
N HIS A 136 8.89 -6.68 -18.30
CA HIS A 136 9.11 -5.37 -17.68
C HIS A 136 8.35 -5.29 -16.33
N PRO A 137 8.90 -4.70 -15.25
CA PRO A 137 8.30 -4.79 -13.91
C PRO A 137 7.00 -4.04 -13.72
N LEU A 138 6.67 -3.15 -14.66
CA LEU A 138 5.40 -2.43 -14.63
C LEU A 138 4.32 -3.09 -15.49
N THR A 139 4.70 -3.99 -16.41
CA THR A 139 3.80 -4.84 -17.21
C THR A 139 2.51 -4.16 -17.73
N GLY A 140 2.57 -2.92 -18.23
CA GLY A 140 1.38 -2.19 -18.72
C GLY A 140 0.73 -1.23 -17.70
N ALA A 141 1.22 -1.19 -16.46
CA ALA A 141 0.79 -0.28 -15.40
C ALA A 141 1.64 1.01 -15.33
N GLU A 142 2.37 1.38 -16.40
CA GLU A 142 3.27 2.53 -16.41
C GLU A 142 2.53 3.84 -16.12
N GLN A 143 1.31 4.00 -16.64
CA GLN A 143 0.50 5.19 -16.38
C GLN A 143 0.01 5.25 -14.94
N THR A 144 -0.40 4.11 -14.38
CA THR A 144 -0.75 3.99 -12.96
C THR A 144 0.45 4.33 -12.07
N ALA A 145 1.64 3.85 -12.42
CA ALA A 145 2.88 4.17 -11.71
C ALA A 145 3.22 5.66 -11.77
N LYS A 146 3.08 6.30 -12.94
CA LYS A 146 3.27 7.75 -13.09
C LYS A 146 2.28 8.54 -12.24
N ALA A 147 0.99 8.20 -12.30
CA ALA A 147 -0.05 8.85 -11.52
C ALA A 147 0.21 8.69 -10.01
N PHE A 148 0.56 7.48 -9.57
CA PHE A 148 0.86 7.22 -8.18
C PHE A 148 2.11 7.98 -7.70
N THR A 149 3.16 7.98 -8.51
CA THR A 149 4.39 8.74 -8.24
C THR A 149 4.07 10.22 -8.04
N ARG A 150 3.18 10.79 -8.87
CA ARG A 150 2.76 12.19 -8.73
C ARG A 150 2.09 12.45 -7.39
N ILE A 151 1.12 11.61 -7.02
CA ILE A 151 0.42 11.70 -5.73
C ILE A 151 1.39 11.64 -4.55
N LEU A 152 2.35 10.72 -4.58
CA LEU A 152 3.36 10.56 -3.53
C LEU A 152 4.32 11.76 -3.44
N LYS A 153 4.69 12.37 -4.58
CA LYS A 153 5.50 13.59 -4.61
C LYS A 153 4.74 14.78 -4.04
N ASP A 154 3.49 14.96 -4.41
CA ASP A 154 2.64 16.03 -3.89
C ASP A 154 2.52 15.92 -2.35
N GLN A 155 2.41 14.69 -1.82
CA GLN A 155 2.45 14.45 -0.36
C GLN A 155 3.80 14.84 0.28
N ILE A 156 4.93 14.52 -0.36
CA ILE A 156 6.26 14.90 0.16
C ILE A 156 6.41 16.42 0.20
N GLU A 157 5.93 17.11 -0.84
CA GLU A 157 5.97 18.57 -0.91
C GLU A 157 5.09 19.23 0.16
N ALA A 158 3.90 18.69 0.42
CA ALA A 158 2.99 19.21 1.45
C ALA A 158 3.50 19.03 2.90
N LYS A 159 4.53 18.20 3.12
CA LYS A 159 5.15 17.99 4.44
C LYS A 159 6.34 18.93 4.71
N LYS A 160 6.78 19.71 3.71
CA LYS A 160 7.88 20.68 3.85
C LYS A 160 7.35 22.03 4.33
#